data_AF-A0A173Y7J4-F1
#
_entry.id   AF-A0A173Y7J4-F1
#
_cell.length_a   1.000
_cell.length_b   1.000
_cell.length_c   1.000
_cell.angle_alpha   90.00
_cell.angle_beta   90.00
_cell.angle_gamma   90.00
#
_symmetry.space_group_name_H-M   'P 1'
#
loop_
_entity.id
_entity.type
_entity.pdbx_description
1 polymer ?
#
loop_
_entity_poly.entity_id
_entity_poly.type
_entity_poly.pdbx_seq_one_letter_code
_entity_poly.pdbx_strand_id
1 'polypeptide(L)'
;MNSMNENNVKMLEFPQRGDERGHLVIVEGMKDVPFEIKRIFYIYGSDTDVVRGQHANKKSQFVLINVAGKSKVKVKDGLGIKIC
;
A
#
# COMPACT_ATOMS: atom_id res chain seq x y z
N MET A 1 7.87 -13.02 -26.24
CA MET A 1 6.58 -13.10 -25.52
C MET A 1 6.87 -12.94 -24.03
N ASN A 2 6.85 -11.70 -23.51
CA ASN A 2 7.05 -11.47 -22.07
C ASN A 2 5.69 -11.30 -21.42
N SER A 3 5.27 -12.33 -20.69
CA SER A 3 4.16 -12.28 -19.75
C SER A 3 4.45 -11.19 -18.69
N MET A 4 3.89 -10.00 -18.86
CA MET A 4 3.86 -8.98 -17.81
C MET A 4 2.65 -9.25 -16.94
N ASN A 5 2.94 -9.98 -15.86
CA ASN A 5 2.08 -10.43 -14.76
C ASN A 5 0.92 -9.48 -14.37
N GLU A 6 -0.29 -10.04 -14.29
CA GLU A 6 -1.45 -9.51 -13.55
C GLU A 6 -1.21 -9.36 -12.02
N ASN A 7 0.00 -9.62 -11.52
CA ASN A 7 0.35 -9.80 -10.10
C ASN A 7 1.01 -8.58 -9.41
N ASN A 8 1.14 -7.42 -10.05
CA ASN A 8 1.92 -6.31 -9.47
C ASN A 8 1.18 -5.50 -8.39
N VAL A 9 -0.15 -5.65 -8.29
CA VAL A 9 -0.97 -4.93 -7.31
C VAL A 9 -1.83 -5.94 -6.57
N LYS A 10 -1.60 -6.07 -5.27
CA LYS A 10 -2.30 -6.99 -4.38
C LYS A 10 -2.75 -6.28 -3.11
N MET A 11 -3.92 -6.67 -2.61
CA MET A 11 -4.33 -6.35 -1.25
C MET A 11 -3.50 -7.22 -0.30
N LEU A 12 -3.01 -6.61 0.78
CA LEU A 12 -2.32 -7.31 1.85
C LEU A 12 -3.21 -7.24 3.09
N GLU A 13 -3.39 -8.38 3.74
CA GLU A 13 -4.06 -8.47 5.02
C GLU A 13 -3.01 -8.74 6.09
N PHE A 14 -3.04 -7.96 7.17
CA PHE A 14 -2.11 -8.09 8.28
C PHE A 14 -2.85 -8.63 9.50
N PRO A 15 -2.28 -9.61 10.23
CA PRO A 15 -2.92 -10.15 11.41
C PRO A 15 -2.97 -9.11 12.52
N GLN A 16 -4.17 -8.82 13.00
CA GLN A 16 -4.42 -7.95 14.14
C GLN A 16 -4.32 -8.78 15.42
N ARG A 17 -3.46 -8.34 16.35
CA ARG A 17 -3.31 -8.95 17.68
C ARG A 17 -3.77 -7.94 18.70
N GLY A 18 -4.73 -8.30 19.55
CA GLY A 18 -5.23 -7.37 20.55
C GLY A 18 -6.10 -8.05 21.58
N ASP A 19 -6.29 -7.34 22.68
CA ASP A 19 -7.17 -7.68 23.77
C ASP A 19 -8.11 -6.50 24.06
N GLU A 20 -8.77 -6.54 25.21
CA GLU A 20 -9.67 -5.50 25.72
C GLU A 20 -9.03 -4.09 25.85
N ARG A 21 -7.70 -3.96 25.78
CA ARG A 21 -6.99 -2.67 25.84
C ARG A 21 -6.73 -2.05 24.47
N GLY A 22 -6.99 -2.80 23.40
CA GLY A 22 -6.83 -2.33 22.03
C GLY A 22 -6.12 -3.34 21.13
N HIS A 23 -5.73 -2.87 19.96
CA HIS A 23 -5.20 -3.70 18.90
C HIS A 23 -3.86 -3.21 18.38
N LEU A 24 -2.98 -4.17 18.10
CA LEU A 24 -1.65 -3.98 17.54
C LEU A 24 -1.54 -4.78 16.23
N VAL A 25 -1.03 -4.14 15.20
CA VAL A 25 -0.64 -4.79 13.95
C VAL A 25 0.87 -4.67 13.83
N ILE A 26 1.53 -5.79 13.58
CA ILE A 26 2.98 -5.86 13.35
C ILE A 26 3.17 -6.12 11.86
N VAL A 27 4.05 -5.34 11.23
CA VAL A 27 4.40 -5.49 9.82
C VAL A 27 5.91 -5.59 9.70
N GLU A 28 6.40 -6.76 9.34
CA GLU A 28 7.82 -7.05 9.17
C GLU A 28 8.17 -7.14 7.68
N GLY A 29 9.26 -6.46 7.30
CA GLY A 29 9.84 -6.60 5.96
C GLY A 29 10.36 -8.02 5.73
N MET A 30 10.32 -8.49 4.49
CA MET A 30 10.67 -9.85 4.08
C MET A 30 9.82 -10.98 4.72
N LYS A 31 8.75 -10.64 5.47
CA LYS A 31 7.83 -11.59 6.09
C LYS A 31 6.37 -11.27 5.74
N ASP A 32 5.85 -10.15 6.22
CA ASP A 32 4.49 -9.70 5.93
C ASP A 32 4.42 -8.92 4.61
N VAL A 33 5.53 -8.25 4.28
CA VAL A 33 5.72 -7.51 3.03
C VAL A 33 6.85 -8.18 2.23
N PRO A 34 6.68 -8.45 0.92
CA PRO A 34 7.63 -9.24 0.13
C PRO A 34 8.90 -8.46 -0.28
N PHE A 35 9.29 -7.45 0.49
CA PHE A 35 10.47 -6.63 0.26
C PHE A 35 10.97 -6.01 1.58
N GLU A 36 12.22 -5.54 1.57
CA GLU A 36 12.82 -4.87 2.70
C GLU A 36 12.29 -3.44 2.85
N ILE A 37 11.83 -3.08 4.06
CA ILE A 37 11.29 -1.75 4.34
C ILE A 37 12.44 -0.78 4.57
N LYS A 38 12.71 0.09 3.59
CA LYS A 38 13.77 1.11 3.69
C LYS A 38 13.33 2.40 4.37
N ARG A 39 12.03 2.72 4.31
CA ARG A 39 11.47 3.95 4.86
C ARG A 39 9.97 3.80 5.08
N ILE A 40 9.47 4.43 6.14
CA ILE A 40 8.04 4.61 6.42
C ILE A 40 7.77 6.11 6.49
N PHE A 41 6.65 6.53 5.92
CA PHE A 41 6.16 7.91 6.03
C PHE A 41 4.64 7.90 6.16
N TYR A 42 4.12 8.88 6.89
CA TYR A 42 2.68 9.06 7.08
C TYR A 42 2.26 10.39 6.47
N ILE A 43 1.08 10.37 5.85
CA ILE A 43 0.44 11.56 5.32
C ILE A 43 -0.81 11.76 6.17
N TYR A 44 -0.90 12.92 6.82
CA TYR A 44 -2.01 13.29 7.69
C TYR A 44 -2.40 14.75 7.44
N GLY A 45 -3.62 15.14 7.86
CA GLY A 45 -4.12 16.51 7.69
C GLY A 45 -4.36 16.91 6.22
N SER A 46 -4.65 15.94 5.34
CA SER A 46 -5.05 16.22 3.97
C SER A 46 -6.57 16.36 3.91
N ASP A 47 -7.08 17.36 3.19
CA ASP A 47 -8.52 17.50 2.96
C ASP A 47 -9.06 16.32 2.16
N THR A 48 -10.36 16.02 2.34
CA THR A 48 -11.03 14.83 1.80
C THR A 48 -10.99 14.72 0.28
N ASP A 49 -10.89 15.86 -0.41
CA ASP A 49 -10.95 15.93 -1.88
C ASP A 49 -9.57 16.08 -2.54
N VAL A 50 -8.49 16.01 -1.76
CA VAL A 50 -7.13 16.20 -2.29
C VAL A 50 -6.64 14.91 -2.93
N VAL A 51 -6.47 14.96 -4.26
CA VAL A 51 -5.77 13.90 -5.01
C VAL A 51 -4.26 14.09 -4.86
N ARG A 52 -3.59 13.13 -4.22
CA ARG A 52 -2.12 13.04 -4.18
C ARG A 52 -1.65 11.90 -5.08
N GLY A 53 -0.75 12.17 -6.01
CA GLY A 53 -0.24 11.14 -6.91
C GLY A 53 0.47 11.66 -8.16
N GLN A 54 0.34 10.90 -9.25
CA GLN A 54 1.10 11.06 -10.52
C GLN A 54 2.60 10.78 -10.41
N HIS A 55 3.00 9.97 -9.43
CA HIS A 55 4.39 9.58 -9.27
C HIS A 55 4.67 8.30 -10.06
N ALA A 56 5.57 8.38 -11.04
CA ALA A 56 6.10 7.22 -11.74
C ALA A 56 7.34 6.71 -11.00
N ASN A 57 7.21 5.56 -10.34
CA ASN A 57 8.32 4.92 -9.64
C ASN A 57 8.91 3.81 -10.50
N LYS A 58 10.19 3.88 -10.83
CA LYS A 58 10.85 2.90 -11.73
C LYS A 58 11.47 1.71 -11.00
N LYS A 59 11.88 1.88 -9.73
CA LYS A 59 12.57 0.86 -8.92
C LYS A 59 12.08 0.78 -7.46
N SER A 60 10.86 1.25 -7.18
CA SER A 60 10.32 1.32 -5.82
C SER A 60 9.07 0.47 -5.70
N GLN A 61 8.92 -0.19 -4.55
CA GLN A 61 7.70 -0.90 -4.15
C GLN A 61 7.10 -0.20 -2.93
N PHE A 62 5.77 -0.14 -2.88
CA PHE A 62 5.04 0.52 -1.80
C PHE A 62 3.96 -0.40 -1.26
N VAL A 63 3.75 -0.33 0.05
CA VAL A 63 2.54 -0.78 0.71
C VAL A 63 1.87 0.47 1.27
N LEU A 64 0.58 0.63 0.99
CA LEU A 64 -0.23 1.72 1.52
C LEU A 64 -1.12 1.17 2.62
N ILE A 65 -1.09 1.80 3.79
CA ILE A 65 -1.90 1.42 4.94
C ILE A 65 -2.67 2.66 5.39
N ASN A 66 -4.00 2.58 5.34
CA ASN A 66 -4.85 3.63 5.89
C ASN A 66 -4.91 3.46 7.40
N VAL A 67 -4.25 4.36 8.14
CA VAL A 67 -4.29 4.37 9.62
C VAL A 67 -5.64 4.88 10.13
N ALA A 68 -6.28 5.79 9.38
CA ALA A 68 -7.63 6.27 9.65
C ALA A 68 -8.37 6.57 8.35
N GLY A 69 -9.68 6.32 8.34
CA GLY A 69 -10.54 6.58 7.18
C GLY A 69 -10.36 5.58 6.03
N LYS A 70 -10.69 6.04 4.82
CA LYS A 70 -10.62 5.24 3.59
C LYS A 70 -9.97 6.07 2.49
N SER A 71 -9.30 5.40 1.57
CA SER A 71 -8.68 6.03 0.41
C SER A 71 -8.89 5.13 -0.81
N LYS A 72 -9.06 5.76 -1.97
CA LYS A 72 -9.19 5.07 -3.25
C LYS A 72 -7.87 5.20 -4.01
N VAL A 73 -7.25 4.08 -4.37
CA VAL A 73 -5.93 4.05 -4.99
C VAL A 73 -6.05 3.62 -6.44
N LYS A 74 -5.65 4.51 -7.35
CA LYS A 74 -5.61 4.24 -8.79
C LYS A 74 -4.17 3.97 -9.23
N VAL A 75 -3.91 2.77 -9.74
CA VAL A 75 -2.61 2.35 -10.24
C VAL A 75 -2.66 2.22 -11.76
N LYS A 76 -1.63 2.73 -12.44
CA LYS A 76 -1.45 2.59 -13.89
C LYS A 76 -0.08 1.96 -14.14
N ASP A 77 -0.07 0.77 -14.73
CA ASP A 77 1.15 -0.02 -14.98
C ASP A 77 1.65 0.07 -16.43
N GLY A 78 0.96 0.86 -17.27
CA GLY A 78 1.26 1.02 -18.69
C GLY A 78 0.52 0.05 -19.60
N LEU A 79 -0.10 -1.01 -19.07
CA LEU A 79 -0.97 -1.94 -19.80
C LEU A 79 -2.45 -1.70 -19.47
N GLY A 80 -2.74 -1.21 -18.26
CA GLY A 80 -4.09 -0.92 -17.82
C GLY A 80 -4.16 -0.01 -16.60
N ILE A 81 -5.36 0.12 -16.06
CA ILE A 81 -5.65 0.86 -14.83
C ILE A 81 -6.33 -0.09 -13.85
N LYS A 82 -5.77 -0.22 -12.65
CA LYS A 82 -6.40 -0.92 -11.53
C LYS A 82 -6.78 0.05 -10.44
N ILE A 83 -7.96 -0.14 -9.86
CA ILE A 83 -8.49 0.69 -8.77
C ILE A 83 -8.70 -0.22 -7.56
N CYS A 84 -8.14 0.18 -6.43
CA CYS A 84 -8.21 -0.52 -5.14
C CYS A 84 -8.86 0.40 -4.11
#